data_AF-A0A090WB90-F1
#
_entry.id   AF-A0A090WB90-F1
#
_cell.length_a   1.000
_cell.length_b   1.000
_cell.length_c   1.000
_cell.angle_alpha   90.00
_cell.angle_beta   90.00
_cell.angle_gamma   90.00
#
_symmetry.space_group_name_H-M   'P 1'
#
loop_
_entity.id
_entity.type
_entity.pdbx_description
1 polymer ?
#
loop_
_entity_poly.entity_id
_entity_poly.type
_entity_poly.pdbx_seq_one_letter_code
_entity_poly.pdbx_strand_id
1 'polypeptide(L)'
;MPATEWSTARALEHVKAMSVQPHHVGSAAHDDVRDYVVTQLQAMGLQVTTQKGYTMDPWGGNLANPENILARIKGSQENSKALLLLSHYDSDPHSSKGASDAASGVATILEGVRTFLAQNKQPLNDIIICITDAEELGLTVQNFL
;
A
#
# COMPACT_ATOMS: atom_id res chain seq x y z
N MET A 1 -9.96 13.17 18.01
CA MET A 1 -9.23 11.94 18.37
C MET A 1 -7.74 12.28 18.50
N PRO A 2 -7.01 11.79 19.51
CA PRO A 2 -5.61 12.15 19.74
C PRO A 2 -4.72 11.82 18.54
N ALA A 3 -3.74 12.66 18.22
CA ALA A 3 -2.87 12.45 17.05
C ALA A 3 -1.97 11.20 17.21
N THR A 4 -1.55 10.91 18.43
CA THR A 4 -0.61 9.82 18.77
C THR A 4 -1.30 8.49 19.07
N GLU A 5 -2.63 8.39 18.89
CA GLU A 5 -3.39 7.17 19.06
C GLU A 5 -3.99 6.70 17.74
N TRP A 6 -3.97 5.39 17.54
CA TRP A 6 -4.57 4.73 16.38
C TRP A 6 -6.09 4.81 16.48
N SER A 7 -6.77 4.95 15.33
CA SER A 7 -8.22 5.08 15.28
C SER A 7 -8.85 4.25 14.16
N THR A 8 -9.76 3.35 14.54
CA THR A 8 -10.60 2.61 13.60
C THR A 8 -11.43 3.55 12.72
N ALA A 9 -11.89 4.67 13.27
CA ALA A 9 -12.69 5.63 12.53
C ALA A 9 -11.87 6.30 11.42
N ARG A 10 -10.60 6.64 11.66
CA ARG A 10 -9.72 7.19 10.60
C ARG A 10 -9.33 6.12 9.59
N ALA A 11 -8.99 4.92 10.04
CA ALA A 11 -8.71 3.80 9.13
C ALA A 11 -9.92 3.51 8.21
N LEU A 12 -11.14 3.57 8.73
CA LEU A 12 -12.35 3.34 7.95
C LEU A 12 -12.54 4.39 6.82
N GLU A 13 -12.08 5.62 7.00
CA GLU A 13 -12.13 6.62 5.91
C GLU A 13 -11.22 6.24 4.74
N HIS A 14 -10.05 5.64 5.01
CA HIS A 14 -9.19 5.09 3.95
C HIS A 14 -9.89 3.94 3.22
N VAL A 15 -10.52 3.01 3.95
CA VAL A 15 -11.29 1.91 3.33
C VAL A 15 -12.37 2.45 2.40
N LYS A 16 -13.19 3.41 2.88
CA LYS A 16 -14.25 4.02 2.07
C LYS A 16 -13.72 4.71 0.81
N ALA A 17 -12.58 5.39 0.91
CA ALA A 17 -11.97 6.08 -0.22
C ALA A 17 -11.46 5.12 -1.31
N MET A 18 -10.91 3.97 -0.92
CA MET A 18 -10.39 2.99 -1.88
C MET A 18 -11.46 2.04 -2.44
N SER A 19 -12.50 1.75 -1.65
CA SER A 19 -13.53 0.76 -2.00
C SER A 19 -14.77 1.33 -2.69
N VAL A 20 -14.60 2.36 -3.52
CA VAL A 20 -15.72 2.99 -4.24
C VAL A 20 -16.19 2.11 -5.39
N GLN A 21 -15.24 1.65 -6.20
CA GLN A 21 -15.41 0.78 -7.36
C GLN A 21 -14.44 -0.40 -7.28
N PRO A 22 -14.72 -1.51 -8.00
CA PRO A 22 -13.69 -2.48 -8.31
C PRO A 22 -12.49 -1.80 -8.98
N HIS A 23 -11.30 -2.13 -8.50
CA HIS A 23 -10.03 -1.51 -8.86
C HIS A 23 -8.99 -2.61 -9.15
N HIS A 24 -9.36 -3.55 -10.01
CA HIS A 24 -8.43 -4.55 -10.54
C HIS A 24 -7.40 -3.88 -11.46
N VAL A 25 -6.25 -4.53 -11.59
CA VAL A 25 -5.14 -4.09 -12.44
C VAL A 25 -5.63 -3.72 -13.84
N GLY A 26 -5.20 -2.55 -14.32
CA GLY A 26 -5.55 -2.01 -15.64
C GLY A 26 -6.90 -1.28 -15.74
N SER A 27 -7.69 -1.23 -14.66
CA SER A 27 -8.87 -0.37 -14.58
C SER A 27 -8.50 1.08 -14.23
N ALA A 28 -9.35 2.05 -14.57
CA ALA A 28 -9.12 3.45 -14.16
C ALA A 28 -9.18 3.63 -12.63
N ALA A 29 -10.05 2.87 -11.95
CA ALA A 29 -10.18 2.93 -10.49
C ALA A 29 -8.92 2.40 -9.78
N HIS A 30 -8.14 1.52 -10.42
CA HIS A 30 -6.86 1.05 -9.92
C HIS A 30 -5.82 2.17 -9.85
N ASP A 31 -5.73 2.99 -10.90
CA ASP A 31 -4.90 4.20 -10.90
C ASP A 31 -5.34 5.19 -9.82
N ASP A 32 -6.66 5.38 -9.66
CA ASP A 32 -7.21 6.27 -8.62
C ASP A 32 -6.83 5.81 -7.19
N VAL A 33 -6.90 4.50 -6.92
CA VAL A 33 -6.51 3.93 -5.62
C VAL A 33 -5.00 4.04 -5.40
N ARG A 34 -4.19 3.75 -6.41
CA ARG A 34 -2.72 3.95 -6.34
C ARG A 34 -2.40 5.39 -5.95
N ASP A 35 -2.97 6.35 -6.67
CA ASP A 35 -2.71 7.77 -6.49
C ASP A 35 -3.21 8.27 -5.13
N TYR A 36 -4.33 7.72 -4.63
CA TYR A 36 -4.80 7.96 -3.28
C TYR A 36 -3.76 7.56 -2.23
N VAL A 37 -3.25 6.32 -2.30
CA VAL A 37 -2.26 5.80 -1.34
C VAL A 37 -0.96 6.62 -1.39
N VAL A 38 -0.47 6.94 -2.59
CA VAL A 38 0.70 7.81 -2.79
C VAL A 38 0.47 9.17 -2.12
N THR A 39 -0.68 9.79 -2.37
CA THR A 39 -1.03 11.09 -1.81
C THR A 39 -1.10 11.05 -0.28
N GLN A 40 -1.68 10.01 0.31
CA GLN A 40 -1.74 9.88 1.76
C GLN A 40 -0.35 9.77 2.40
N LEU A 41 0.54 8.94 1.82
CA LEU A 41 1.91 8.79 2.33
C LEU A 41 2.72 10.09 2.17
N GLN A 42 2.58 10.79 1.03
CA GLN A 42 3.23 12.09 0.81
C GLN A 42 2.71 13.18 1.76
N ALA A 43 1.42 13.20 2.06
CA ALA A 43 0.83 14.11 3.04
C ALA A 43 1.37 13.90 4.46
N MET A 44 1.89 12.70 4.76
CA MET A 44 2.59 12.39 6.01
C MET A 44 4.09 12.78 5.98
N GLY A 45 4.56 13.40 4.88
CA GLY A 45 5.94 13.85 4.71
C GLY A 45 6.90 12.74 4.26
N LEU A 46 6.39 11.60 3.80
CA LEU A 46 7.21 10.50 3.30
C LEU A 46 7.58 10.72 1.84
N GLN A 47 8.83 10.37 1.50
CA GLN A 47 9.23 10.22 0.11
C GLN A 47 8.67 8.90 -0.41
N VAL A 48 7.87 8.98 -1.46
CA VAL A 48 7.22 7.83 -2.10
C VAL A 48 7.82 7.62 -3.48
N THR A 49 8.12 6.37 -3.81
CA THR A 49 8.54 5.93 -5.13
C THR A 49 7.62 4.83 -5.61
N THR A 50 7.23 4.86 -6.87
CA THR A 50 6.53 3.73 -7.49
C THR A 50 7.50 2.88 -8.29
N GLN A 51 7.29 1.57 -8.26
CA GLN A 51 8.10 0.59 -8.99
C GLN A 51 7.19 -0.16 -9.95
N LYS A 52 7.34 0.13 -11.26
CA LYS A 52 6.63 -0.55 -12.33
C LYS A 52 7.33 -1.84 -12.72
N GLY A 53 6.55 -2.90 -12.90
CA GLY A 53 6.99 -4.18 -13.45
C GLY A 53 6.16 -4.58 -14.66
N TYR A 54 6.59 -5.66 -15.32
CA TYR A 54 5.81 -6.35 -16.33
C TYR A 54 5.78 -7.83 -15.94
N THR A 55 4.58 -8.38 -15.81
CA THR A 55 4.39 -9.82 -15.59
C THR A 55 3.57 -10.39 -16.73
N MET A 56 4.01 -11.55 -17.22
CA MET A 56 3.27 -12.33 -18.19
C MET A 56 3.05 -13.70 -17.55
N ASP A 57 1.81 -14.17 -17.55
CA ASP A 57 1.53 -15.51 -17.04
C ASP A 57 2.27 -16.57 -17.90
N PRO A 58 2.59 -17.75 -17.33
CA PRO A 58 3.32 -18.79 -18.05
C PRO A 58 2.58 -19.32 -19.29
N TRP A 59 1.27 -19.08 -19.38
CA TRP A 59 0.41 -19.52 -20.48
C TRP A 59 0.18 -18.45 -21.55
N GLY A 60 0.74 -17.25 -21.40
CA GLY A 60 0.71 -16.15 -22.38
C GLY A 60 -0.64 -15.46 -22.56
N GLY A 61 -1.59 -15.67 -21.63
CA GLY A 61 -2.94 -15.13 -21.67
C GLY A 61 -3.11 -13.80 -20.96
N ASN A 62 -2.31 -13.51 -19.93
CA ASN A 62 -2.44 -12.31 -19.10
C ASN A 62 -1.11 -11.55 -19.02
N LEU A 63 -1.10 -10.34 -19.58
CA LEU A 63 -0.03 -9.36 -19.40
C LEU A 63 -0.51 -8.31 -18.39
N ALA A 64 0.21 -8.17 -17.28
CA ALA A 64 -0.06 -7.17 -16.27
C ALA A 64 1.14 -6.22 -16.12
N ASN A 65 0.85 -4.95 -15.85
CA ASN A 65 1.84 -3.91 -15.62
C ASN A 65 1.73 -3.41 -14.17
N PRO A 66 2.10 -4.24 -13.18
CA PRO A 66 1.95 -3.86 -11.78
C PRO A 66 2.80 -2.66 -11.41
N GLU A 67 2.29 -1.86 -10.48
CA GLU A 67 2.98 -0.71 -9.92
C GLU A 67 2.93 -0.73 -8.39
N ASN A 68 4.03 -1.20 -7.77
CA ASN A 68 4.18 -1.21 -6.33
C ASN A 68 4.46 0.21 -5.80
N ILE A 69 3.97 0.53 -4.61
CA ILE A 69 4.20 1.79 -3.91
C ILE A 69 5.17 1.54 -2.75
N LEU A 70 6.28 2.26 -2.73
CA LEU A 70 7.32 2.14 -1.71
C LEU A 70 7.55 3.46 -0.99
N ALA A 71 7.66 3.40 0.33
CA ALA A 71 8.11 4.51 1.16
C ALA A 71 9.00 4.00 2.31
N ARG A 72 9.84 4.88 2.86
CA ARG A 72 10.75 4.53 3.95
C ARG A 72 10.73 5.57 5.05
N ILE A 73 10.63 5.09 6.29
CA ILE A 73 10.97 5.85 7.50
C ILE A 73 12.36 5.42 7.94
N LYS A 74 13.30 6.36 7.99
CA LYS A 74 14.70 6.08 8.30
C LYS A 74 14.92 5.86 9.79
N GLY A 75 15.53 4.72 10.14
CA GLY A 75 16.00 4.40 11.48
C GLY A 75 17.26 5.15 11.87
N SER A 76 17.59 5.12 13.15
CA SER A 76 18.81 5.73 13.70
C SER A 76 20.03 4.80 13.66
N GLN A 77 19.84 3.47 13.56
CA GLN A 77 20.94 2.52 13.47
C GLN A 77 21.34 2.26 12.02
N GLU A 78 22.63 2.41 11.73
CA GLU A 78 23.18 2.03 10.44
C GLU A 78 23.30 0.50 10.33
N ASN A 79 23.09 -0.04 9.12
CA ASN A 79 23.22 -1.46 8.80
C ASN A 79 22.33 -2.41 9.63
N SER A 80 21.21 -1.90 10.18
CA SER A 80 20.24 -2.73 10.88
C SER A 80 19.24 -3.40 9.91
N LYS A 81 18.53 -4.41 10.39
CA LYS A 81 17.45 -5.05 9.63
C LYS A 81 16.23 -4.12 9.59
N ALA A 82 15.62 -3.97 8.41
CA ALA A 82 14.39 -3.21 8.25
C ALA A 82 13.14 -4.01 8.67
N LEU A 83 12.11 -3.30 9.15
CA LEU A 83 10.75 -3.82 9.30
C LEU A 83 9.95 -3.50 8.02
N LEU A 84 9.35 -4.52 7.40
CA LEU A 84 8.47 -4.34 6.23
C LEU A 84 7.01 -4.38 6.65
N LEU A 85 6.26 -3.32 6.30
CA LEU A 85 4.80 -3.28 6.35
C LEU A 85 4.27 -3.52 4.94
N LEU A 86 3.46 -4.58 4.77
CA LEU A 86 3.04 -5.05 3.46
C LEU A 86 1.52 -5.30 3.40
N SER A 87 0.91 -4.84 2.32
CA SER A 87 -0.48 -5.13 1.90
C SER A 87 -0.55 -4.93 0.40
N HIS A 88 -1.51 -5.55 -0.29
CA HIS A 88 -1.81 -5.19 -1.68
C HIS A 88 -2.95 -4.15 -1.76
N TYR A 89 -3.06 -3.45 -2.89
CA TYR A 89 -4.10 -2.45 -3.11
C TYR A 89 -5.00 -2.74 -4.31
N ASP A 90 -4.71 -3.74 -5.14
CA ASP A 90 -5.61 -4.19 -6.20
C ASP A 90 -6.78 -4.99 -5.61
N SER A 91 -7.93 -4.94 -6.27
CA SER A 91 -9.08 -5.81 -5.97
C SER A 91 -9.29 -6.85 -7.04
N ASP A 92 -9.92 -7.98 -6.68
CA ASP A 92 -10.39 -8.96 -7.66
C ASP A 92 -11.29 -8.34 -8.77
N PRO A 93 -11.14 -8.76 -10.04
CA PRO A 93 -11.91 -8.24 -11.18
C PRO A 93 -13.41 -8.56 -11.14
N HIS A 94 -13.87 -9.57 -10.40
CA HIS A 94 -15.26 -10.00 -10.33
C HIS A 94 -16.07 -9.21 -9.30
N SER A 95 -16.39 -7.96 -9.63
CA SER A 95 -17.31 -7.09 -8.86
C SER A 95 -16.93 -6.86 -7.38
N SER A 96 -15.70 -7.18 -6.99
CA SER A 96 -15.19 -6.88 -5.64
C SER A 96 -14.79 -5.42 -5.55
N LYS A 97 -15.23 -4.71 -4.51
CA LYS A 97 -14.77 -3.34 -4.22
C LYS A 97 -13.51 -3.32 -3.34
N GLY A 98 -12.96 -4.48 -3.01
CA GLY A 98 -11.73 -4.62 -2.23
C GLY A 98 -11.74 -4.05 -0.80
N ALA A 99 -12.90 -3.84 -0.18
CA ALA A 99 -12.99 -3.20 1.14
C ALA A 99 -12.29 -4.02 2.24
N SER A 100 -12.55 -5.33 2.28
CA SER A 100 -11.85 -6.25 3.18
C SER A 100 -10.49 -6.65 2.60
N ASP A 101 -10.48 -6.96 1.30
CA ASP A 101 -9.34 -7.55 0.58
C ASP A 101 -8.87 -6.62 -0.55
N ALA A 102 -7.86 -5.78 -0.35
CA ALA A 102 -7.14 -5.55 0.91
C ALA A 102 -7.09 -4.08 1.35
N ALA A 103 -8.10 -3.26 1.00
CA ALA A 103 -8.20 -1.89 1.47
C ALA A 103 -8.13 -1.77 3.01
N SER A 104 -8.60 -2.79 3.75
CA SER A 104 -8.48 -2.85 5.21
C SER A 104 -7.04 -2.96 5.71
N GLY A 105 -6.19 -3.73 5.02
CA GLY A 105 -4.76 -3.85 5.31
C GLY A 105 -4.02 -2.57 5.01
N VAL A 106 -4.26 -1.98 3.84
CA VAL A 106 -3.69 -0.68 3.44
C VAL A 106 -4.10 0.42 4.42
N ALA A 107 -5.38 0.47 4.81
CA ALA A 107 -5.88 1.44 5.78
C ALA A 107 -5.24 1.29 7.17
N THR A 108 -5.00 0.05 7.60
CA THR A 108 -4.31 -0.24 8.86
C THR A 108 -2.87 0.29 8.84
N ILE A 109 -2.16 0.08 7.73
CA ILE A 109 -0.81 0.60 7.54
C ILE A 109 -0.81 2.13 7.53
N LEU A 110 -1.68 2.78 6.75
CA LEU A 110 -1.76 4.24 6.67
C LEU A 110 -2.04 4.88 8.03
N GLU A 111 -3.04 4.39 8.77
CA GLU A 111 -3.36 4.95 10.10
C GLU A 111 -2.27 4.62 11.13
N GLY A 112 -1.64 3.45 11.02
CA GLY A 112 -0.50 3.07 11.85
C GLY A 112 0.70 3.99 11.66
N VAL A 113 1.08 4.24 10.40
CA VAL A 113 2.16 5.15 10.01
C VAL A 113 1.86 6.57 10.45
N ARG A 114 0.64 7.07 10.20
CA ARG A 114 0.21 8.40 10.67
C ARG A 114 0.36 8.54 12.19
N THR A 115 -0.06 7.53 12.94
CA THR A 115 0.03 7.50 14.39
C THR A 115 1.48 7.47 14.86
N PHE A 116 2.31 6.63 14.24
CA PHE A 116 3.72 6.49 14.55
C PHE A 116 4.48 7.79 14.33
N LEU A 117 4.30 8.44 13.16
CA LEU A 117 4.94 9.70 12.84
C LEU A 117 4.50 10.84 13.78
N ALA A 118 3.24 10.85 14.20
CA ALA A 118 2.75 11.83 15.18
C ALA A 118 3.42 11.72 16.55
N GLN A 119 4.05 10.60 16.90
CA GLN A 119 4.84 10.47 18.13
C GLN A 119 6.18 11.22 18.05
N ASN A 120 6.60 11.61 16.84
CA ASN A 120 7.84 12.34 16.58
C ASN A 120 9.08 11.67 17.20
N LYS A 121 9.15 10.34 17.10
CA LYS A 121 10.28 9.53 17.56
C LYS A 121 10.89 8.81 16.37
N GLN A 122 12.22 8.89 16.25
CA GLN A 122 12.93 8.13 15.24
C GLN A 122 13.01 6.65 15.66
N PRO A 123 12.64 5.69 14.79
CA PRO A 123 12.80 4.27 15.10
C PRO A 123 14.29 3.87 15.11
N LEU A 124 14.60 2.73 15.71
CA LEU A 124 15.96 2.16 15.64
C LEU A 124 16.25 1.60 14.24
N ASN A 125 15.28 0.84 13.71
CA ASN A 125 15.36 0.20 12.40
C ASN A 125 14.60 1.02 11.36
N ASP A 126 15.03 0.92 10.11
CA ASP A 126 14.22 1.38 8.98
C ASP A 126 12.85 0.69 9.01
N ILE A 127 11.80 1.45 8.71
CA ILE A 127 10.47 0.90 8.42
C ILE A 127 10.21 1.14 6.93
N ILE A 128 10.04 0.06 6.19
CA ILE A 128 9.68 0.09 4.77
C ILE A 128 8.18 -0.15 4.68
N ILE A 129 7.49 0.75 3.99
CA ILE A 129 6.10 0.59 3.61
C ILE A 129 6.11 0.11 2.16
N CYS A 130 5.51 -1.05 1.90
CA CYS A 130 5.39 -1.62 0.58
C CYS A 130 3.93 -1.98 0.33
N ILE A 131 3.25 -1.21 -0.51
CA ILE A 131 1.89 -1.51 -0.94
C ILE A 131 1.99 -2.12 -2.34
N THR A 132 1.77 -3.42 -2.43
CA THR A 132 2.01 -4.22 -3.64
C THR A 132 0.83 -4.17 -4.58
N ASP A 133 1.10 -4.41 -5.86
CA ASP A 133 0.09 -4.50 -6.91
C ASP A 133 -0.03 -5.92 -7.46
N ALA A 134 -1.13 -6.18 -8.16
CA ALA A 134 -1.43 -7.40 -8.90
C ALA A 134 -1.30 -8.70 -8.09
N GLU A 135 -1.65 -8.64 -6.79
CA GLU A 135 -1.68 -9.82 -5.92
C GLU A 135 -2.71 -10.84 -6.42
N GLU A 136 -3.88 -10.34 -6.83
CA GLU A 136 -5.05 -11.12 -7.26
C GLU A 136 -4.79 -11.87 -8.58
N LEU A 137 -3.71 -11.53 -9.29
CA LEU A 137 -3.26 -12.22 -10.50
C LEU A 137 -2.34 -13.42 -10.21
N GLY A 138 -2.16 -13.79 -8.93
CA GLY A 138 -1.49 -15.02 -8.52
C GLY A 138 -0.12 -14.82 -7.88
N LEU A 139 0.03 -13.83 -6.98
CA LEU A 139 1.21 -13.59 -6.12
C LEU A 139 2.56 -13.43 -6.83
N THR A 140 2.59 -13.38 -8.17
CA THR A 140 3.83 -13.45 -8.96
C THR A 140 4.70 -12.21 -8.81
N VAL A 141 4.13 -11.15 -8.22
CA VAL A 141 4.66 -9.79 -8.17
C VAL A 141 5.50 -9.51 -6.93
N GLN A 142 5.32 -10.30 -5.86
CA GLN A 142 6.22 -10.26 -4.69
C GLN A 142 7.65 -10.69 -5.05
N ASN A 143 7.84 -11.39 -6.17
CA ASN A 143 9.15 -11.80 -6.67
C ASN A 143 9.99 -10.64 -7.25
N PHE A 144 9.46 -9.42 -7.29
CA PHE A 144 10.16 -8.21 -7.77
C PHE A 144 10.64 -7.28 -6.64
N LEU A 145 10.51 -7.70 -5.37
CA LEU A 145 10.98 -6.99 -4.18
C LEU A 145 12.38 -7.45 -3.73
#